data_AF-D2TZU3-F1
#
_entry.id   AF-D2TZU3-F1
#
_cell.length_a   1.000
_cell.length_b   1.000
_cell.length_c   1.000
_cell.angle_alpha   90.00
_cell.angle_beta   90.00
_cell.angle_gamma   90.00
#
_symmetry.space_group_name_H-M   'P 1'
#
loop_
_entity.id
_entity.type
_entity.pdbx_description
1 polymer ?
#
loop_
_entity_poly.entity_id
_entity_poly.type
_entity_poly.pdbx_seq_one_letter_code
_entity_poly.pdbx_strand_id
1 'polypeptide(L)'
;MTQAIDNVLIRAKFKQSHDYHERLINQAKKQAKKIIIAAQTEKEKIFNQAKIHGYCQGINQTSTALALFIQAYQDLNHTLYNDIIKQIEQTLIQFLLTEPVIEQLLLNLMAKIDLQQQSKIYLPEKLATAFSERWSDKFSNLKLTSHKENGIVLEMGNEILYFSPEKSVTEMMKNIIADQQIAASNQQQIDCITELQENLAKTLQQQFEDYLTASEQSLPKTDR
;
A
#
# COMPACT_ATOMS: atom_id res chain seq x y z
N MET A 1 -2.61 -52.79 90.99
CA MET A 1 -1.89 -51.58 90.49
C MET A 1 -1.50 -51.69 89.01
N THR A 2 -1.25 -52.88 88.48
CA THR A 2 -0.85 -53.15 87.07
C THR A 2 -1.90 -52.72 86.03
N GLN A 3 -3.19 -53.02 86.23
CA GLN A 3 -4.28 -52.62 85.32
C GLN A 3 -4.42 -51.10 85.12
N ALA A 4 -4.13 -50.30 86.15
CA ALA A 4 -4.20 -48.85 86.06
C ALA A 4 -3.04 -48.28 85.22
N ILE A 5 -1.85 -48.87 85.35
CA ILE A 5 -0.65 -48.50 84.59
C ILE A 5 -0.83 -48.88 83.11
N ASP A 6 -1.35 -50.07 82.83
CA ASP A 6 -1.61 -50.52 81.45
C ASP A 6 -2.68 -49.67 80.76
N ASN A 7 -3.77 -49.31 81.44
CA ASN A 7 -4.78 -48.41 80.89
C ASN A 7 -4.23 -47.00 80.59
N VAL A 8 -3.31 -46.49 81.41
CA VAL A 8 -2.65 -45.19 81.18
C VAL A 8 -1.71 -45.27 79.97
N LEU A 9 -0.94 -46.35 79.83
CA LEU A 9 -0.04 -46.56 78.68
C LEU A 9 -0.80 -46.74 77.37
N ILE A 10 -1.92 -47.47 77.38
CA ILE A 10 -2.79 -47.64 76.21
C ILE A 10 -3.37 -46.27 75.79
N ARG A 11 -3.92 -45.50 76.73
CA ARG A 11 -4.46 -44.15 76.45
C ARG A 11 -3.38 -43.18 75.95
N ALA A 12 -2.16 -43.26 76.48
CA ALA A 12 -1.04 -42.44 76.02
C ALA A 12 -0.64 -42.75 74.57
N LYS A 13 -0.60 -44.03 74.17
CA LYS A 13 -0.33 -44.45 72.78
C LYS A 13 -1.43 -44.00 71.82
N PHE A 14 -2.71 -44.13 72.21
CA PHE A 14 -3.83 -43.64 71.39
C PHE A 14 -3.78 -42.12 71.22
N LYS A 15 -3.48 -41.36 72.27
CA LYS A 15 -3.32 -39.90 72.20
C LYS A 15 -2.16 -39.52 71.27
N GLN A 16 -1.00 -40.16 71.40
CA GLN A 16 0.16 -39.90 70.55
C GLN A 16 -0.12 -40.23 69.07
N SER A 17 -0.84 -41.32 68.79
CA SER A 17 -1.27 -41.68 67.43
C SER A 17 -2.25 -40.66 66.86
N HIS A 18 -3.20 -40.20 67.66
CA HIS A 18 -4.16 -39.16 67.26
C HIS A 18 -3.44 -37.85 66.92
N ASP A 19 -2.56 -37.38 67.80
CA ASP A 19 -1.75 -36.17 67.59
C ASP A 19 -0.86 -36.28 66.33
N TYR A 20 -0.32 -37.47 66.05
CA TYR A 20 0.45 -37.74 64.84
C TYR A 20 -0.41 -37.66 63.57
N HIS A 21 -1.58 -38.31 63.56
CA HIS A 21 -2.50 -38.25 62.41
C HIS A 21 -3.00 -36.82 62.16
N GLU A 22 -3.29 -36.06 63.22
CA GLU A 22 -3.72 -34.68 63.10
C GLU A 22 -2.62 -33.80 62.47
N ARG A 23 -1.36 -33.97 62.90
CA ARG A 23 -0.21 -33.30 62.27
C ARG A 23 -0.08 -33.66 60.80
N LEU A 24 -0.24 -34.94 60.45
CA LEU A 24 -0.13 -35.42 59.07
C LEU A 24 -1.25 -34.86 58.18
N ILE A 25 -2.48 -34.82 58.68
CA ILE A 25 -3.62 -34.16 58.02
C ILE A 25 -3.36 -32.66 57.84
N ASN A 26 -2.84 -31.99 58.85
CA ASN A 26 -2.52 -30.56 58.79
C ASN A 26 -1.39 -30.26 57.80
N GLN A 27 -0.37 -31.12 57.71
CA GLN A 27 0.68 -31.02 56.71
C GLN A 27 0.13 -31.25 55.29
N ALA A 28 -0.68 -32.29 55.10
CA ALA A 28 -1.33 -32.56 53.81
C ALA A 28 -2.23 -31.40 53.37
N LYS A 29 -3.02 -30.82 54.28
CA LYS A 29 -3.84 -29.62 54.01
C LYS A 29 -2.97 -28.41 53.64
N LYS A 30 -1.86 -28.17 54.34
CA LYS A 30 -0.92 -27.09 54.01
C LYS A 30 -0.30 -27.29 52.63
N GLN A 31 0.09 -28.52 52.30
CA GLN A 31 0.67 -28.84 50.99
C GLN A 31 -0.36 -28.72 49.87
N ALA A 32 -1.58 -29.21 50.08
CA ALA A 32 -2.69 -29.03 49.14
C ALA A 32 -3.00 -27.55 48.89
N LYS A 33 -3.04 -26.71 49.94
CA LYS A 33 -3.20 -25.26 49.79
C LYS A 33 -2.08 -24.64 48.96
N LYS A 34 -0.81 -25.02 49.20
CA LYS A 34 0.32 -24.53 48.41
C LYS A 34 0.20 -24.91 46.93
N ILE A 35 -0.20 -26.15 46.64
CA ILE A 35 -0.41 -26.64 45.27
C ILE A 35 -1.54 -25.85 44.59
N ILE A 36 -2.67 -25.62 45.30
CA ILE A 36 -3.80 -24.86 44.77
C ILE A 36 -3.39 -23.42 44.44
N ILE A 37 -2.67 -22.75 45.33
CA ILE A 37 -2.19 -21.38 45.10
C ILE A 37 -1.25 -21.36 43.89
N ALA A 38 -0.28 -22.28 43.82
CA ALA A 38 0.64 -22.35 42.70
C ALA A 38 -0.09 -22.61 41.37
N ALA A 39 -1.09 -23.49 41.35
CA ALA A 39 -1.90 -23.75 40.16
C ALA A 39 -2.74 -22.55 39.74
N GLN A 40 -3.28 -21.77 40.69
CA GLN A 40 -4.00 -20.53 40.41
C GLN A 40 -3.08 -19.47 39.80
N THR A 41 -1.90 -19.27 40.39
CA THR A 41 -0.89 -18.35 39.85
C THR A 41 -0.45 -18.75 38.44
N GLU A 42 -0.20 -20.05 38.21
CA GLU A 42 0.20 -20.53 36.88
C GLU A 42 -0.94 -20.37 35.85
N LYS A 43 -2.19 -20.63 36.25
CA LYS A 43 -3.35 -20.39 35.39
C LYS A 43 -3.44 -18.92 34.97
N GLU A 44 -3.30 -17.98 35.90
CA GLU A 44 -3.34 -16.55 35.62
C GLU A 44 -2.20 -16.13 34.69
N LYS A 45 -0.99 -16.66 34.91
CA LYS A 45 0.16 -16.43 34.04
C LYS A 45 -0.10 -16.91 32.61
N ILE A 46 -0.54 -18.14 32.43
CA ILE A 46 -0.85 -18.71 31.12
C ILE A 46 -1.97 -17.91 30.43
N PHE A 47 -3.03 -17.57 31.16
CA PHE A 47 -4.13 -16.78 30.62
C PHE A 47 -3.67 -15.39 30.15
N ASN A 48 -2.85 -14.71 30.95
CA ASN A 48 -2.31 -13.40 30.58
C ASN A 48 -1.38 -13.48 29.36
N GLN A 49 -0.51 -14.49 29.29
CA GLN A 49 0.34 -14.73 28.12
C GLN A 49 -0.47 -14.99 26.86
N ALA A 50 -1.48 -15.87 26.93
CA ALA A 50 -2.35 -16.18 25.81
C ALA A 50 -3.14 -14.94 25.33
N LYS A 51 -3.64 -14.15 26.28
CA LYS A 51 -4.33 -12.89 25.99
C LYS A 51 -3.43 -11.91 25.23
N ILE A 52 -2.21 -11.70 25.71
CA ILE A 52 -1.23 -10.80 25.06
C ILE A 52 -0.90 -11.30 23.67
N HIS A 53 -0.57 -12.59 23.55
CA HIS A 53 -0.23 -13.19 22.28
C HIS A 53 -1.36 -13.01 21.26
N GLY A 54 -2.60 -13.24 21.67
CA GLY A 54 -3.78 -13.02 20.83
C GLY A 54 -3.93 -11.56 20.38
N TYR A 55 -3.76 -10.59 21.28
CA TYR A 55 -3.83 -9.17 20.92
C TYR A 55 -2.71 -8.75 19.97
N CYS A 56 -1.46 -9.11 20.27
CA CYS A 56 -0.31 -8.80 19.41
C CYS A 56 -0.48 -9.42 18.02
N GLN A 57 -0.94 -10.68 17.94
CA GLN A 57 -1.24 -11.33 16.67
C GLN A 57 -2.35 -10.60 15.90
N GLY A 58 -3.45 -10.26 16.56
CA GLY A 58 -4.56 -9.55 15.92
C GLY A 58 -4.17 -8.17 15.39
N ILE A 59 -3.38 -7.41 16.17
CA ILE A 59 -2.83 -6.11 15.74
C ILE A 59 -1.92 -6.31 14.53
N ASN A 60 -0.98 -7.25 14.57
CA ASN A 60 -0.06 -7.50 13.45
C ASN A 60 -0.81 -7.91 12.18
N GLN A 61 -1.81 -8.79 12.30
CA GLN A 61 -2.64 -9.20 11.17
C GLN A 61 -3.42 -8.01 10.58
N THR A 62 -4.01 -7.17 11.45
CA THR A 62 -4.78 -6.00 11.01
C THR A 62 -3.89 -4.98 10.33
N SER A 63 -2.73 -4.66 10.92
CA SER A 63 -1.74 -3.77 10.32
C SER A 63 -1.29 -4.29 8.96
N THR A 64 -0.96 -5.59 8.86
CA THR A 64 -0.55 -6.22 7.60
C THR A 64 -1.64 -6.11 6.55
N ALA A 65 -2.90 -6.41 6.90
CA ALA A 65 -4.03 -6.29 6.00
C ALA A 65 -4.24 -4.84 5.51
N LEU A 66 -4.07 -3.85 6.40
CA LEU A 66 -4.16 -2.43 6.03
C LEU A 66 -3.07 -2.01 5.04
N ALA A 67 -1.82 -2.41 5.23
CA ALA A 67 -0.77 -2.07 4.25
C ALA A 67 -0.99 -2.76 2.91
N LEU A 68 -1.39 -4.04 2.91
CA LEU A 68 -1.72 -4.73 1.67
C LEU A 68 -2.87 -4.04 0.93
N PHE A 69 -3.87 -3.57 1.66
CA PHE A 69 -4.98 -2.79 1.09
C PHE A 69 -4.49 -1.47 0.48
N ILE A 70 -3.65 -0.72 1.21
CA ILE A 70 -3.14 0.56 0.70
C ILE A 70 -2.25 0.35 -0.52
N GLN A 71 -1.38 -0.66 -0.50
CA GLN A 71 -0.54 -1.03 -1.65
C GLN A 71 -1.41 -1.34 -2.88
N ALA A 72 -2.41 -2.21 -2.73
CA ALA A 72 -3.32 -2.55 -3.82
C ALA A 72 -4.09 -1.33 -4.34
N TYR A 73 -4.50 -0.43 -3.45
CA TYR A 73 -5.16 0.81 -3.83
C TYR A 73 -4.24 1.74 -4.62
N GLN A 74 -2.97 1.85 -4.23
CA GLN A 74 -1.97 2.65 -4.94
C GLN A 74 -1.65 2.07 -6.32
N ASP A 75 -1.49 0.75 -6.43
CA ASP A 75 -1.26 0.07 -7.71
C ASP A 75 -2.44 0.28 -8.67
N LEU A 76 -3.67 0.20 -8.16
CA LEU A 76 -4.88 0.48 -8.93
C LEU A 76 -4.91 1.94 -9.40
N ASN A 77 -4.63 2.89 -8.51
CA ASN A 77 -4.58 4.32 -8.86
C ASN A 77 -3.51 4.60 -9.92
N HIS A 78 -2.33 4.01 -9.80
CA HIS A 78 -1.26 4.17 -10.78
C HIS A 78 -1.66 3.61 -12.15
N THR A 79 -2.32 2.44 -12.16
CA THR A 79 -2.84 1.84 -13.40
C THR A 79 -3.89 2.73 -14.05
N LEU A 80 -4.89 3.17 -13.27
CA LEU A 80 -5.96 4.05 -13.74
C LEU A 80 -5.41 5.38 -14.26
N TYR A 81 -4.41 5.96 -13.61
CA TYR A 81 -3.74 7.18 -14.06
C TYR A 81 -3.04 6.98 -15.41
N ASN A 82 -2.29 5.89 -15.57
CA ASN A 82 -1.62 5.58 -16.83
C ASN A 82 -2.62 5.31 -17.97
N ASP A 83 -3.74 4.66 -17.68
CA ASP A 83 -4.79 4.43 -18.66
C ASP A 83 -5.47 5.73 -19.08
N ILE A 84 -5.73 6.63 -18.14
CA ILE A 84 -6.23 7.98 -18.42
C ILE A 84 -5.24 8.76 -19.29
N ILE A 85 -3.93 8.73 -18.96
CA ILE A 85 -2.90 9.39 -19.79
C ILE A 85 -2.94 8.85 -21.21
N LYS A 86 -2.94 7.52 -21.39
CA LYS A 86 -2.99 6.90 -22.73
C LYS A 86 -4.26 7.30 -23.48
N GLN A 87 -5.40 7.35 -22.80
CA GLN A 87 -6.66 7.76 -23.41
C GLN A 87 -6.65 9.23 -23.83
N ILE A 88 -6.08 10.11 -23.01
CA ILE A 88 -5.87 11.53 -23.34
C ILE A 88 -4.93 11.64 -24.55
N GLU A 89 -3.78 10.95 -24.54
CA GLU A 89 -2.83 10.92 -25.66
C GLU A 89 -3.51 10.52 -26.97
N GLN A 90 -4.24 9.40 -26.95
CA GLN A 90 -4.96 8.91 -28.13
C GLN A 90 -6.03 9.90 -28.59
N THR A 91 -6.77 10.51 -27.66
CA THR A 91 -7.81 11.49 -27.99
C THR A 91 -7.19 12.74 -28.62
N LEU A 92 -6.07 13.23 -28.09
CA LEU A 92 -5.34 14.38 -28.64
C LEU A 92 -4.76 14.08 -30.02
N ILE A 93 -4.16 12.89 -30.22
CA ILE A 93 -3.67 12.44 -31.53
C ILE A 93 -4.81 12.41 -32.54
N GLN A 94 -5.96 11.83 -32.19
CA GLN A 94 -7.13 11.80 -33.05
C GLN A 94 -7.66 13.22 -33.35
N PHE A 95 -7.70 14.10 -32.34
CA PHE A 95 -8.10 15.49 -32.51
C PHE A 95 -7.17 16.24 -33.47
N LEU A 96 -5.85 16.10 -33.32
CA LEU A 96 -4.87 16.70 -34.22
C LEU A 96 -4.98 16.20 -35.65
N LEU A 97 -5.49 14.98 -35.86
CA LEU A 97 -5.71 14.39 -37.17
C LEU A 97 -7.08 14.71 -37.78
N THR A 98 -7.86 15.62 -37.18
CA THR A 98 -9.13 16.06 -37.76
C THR A 98 -8.91 17.09 -38.88
N GLU A 99 -9.78 17.07 -39.89
CA GLU A 99 -9.76 18.00 -41.02
C GLU A 99 -9.65 19.49 -40.58
N PRO A 100 -10.53 20.04 -39.72
CA PRO A 100 -10.45 21.47 -39.38
C PRO A 100 -9.13 21.86 -38.70
N VAL A 101 -8.56 20.98 -37.86
CA VAL A 101 -7.30 21.25 -37.17
C VAL A 101 -6.14 21.23 -38.14
N ILE A 102 -6.08 20.23 -39.02
CA ILE A 102 -5.04 20.15 -40.05
C ILE A 102 -5.14 21.29 -41.05
N GLU A 103 -6.35 21.67 -41.50
CA GLU A 103 -6.53 22.84 -42.37
C GLU A 103 -5.94 24.09 -41.72
N GLN A 104 -6.27 24.35 -40.46
CA GLN A 104 -5.77 25.52 -39.75
C GLN A 104 -4.25 25.48 -39.56
N LEU A 105 -3.68 24.32 -39.21
CA LEU A 105 -2.23 24.13 -39.08
C LEU A 105 -1.53 24.41 -40.41
N LEU A 106 -2.04 23.85 -41.51
CA LEU A 106 -1.49 24.05 -42.84
C LEU A 106 -1.60 25.53 -43.26
N LEU A 107 -2.75 26.19 -43.06
CA LEU A 107 -2.91 27.62 -43.38
C LEU A 107 -1.93 28.49 -42.58
N ASN A 108 -1.77 28.23 -41.29
CA ASN A 108 -0.82 28.94 -40.43
C ASN A 108 0.63 28.73 -40.89
N LEU A 109 0.94 27.53 -41.37
CA LEU A 109 2.27 27.18 -41.86
C LEU A 109 2.54 27.84 -43.21
N MET A 110 1.58 27.82 -44.14
CA MET A 110 1.67 28.51 -45.44
C MET A 110 1.79 30.02 -45.29
N ALA A 111 1.19 30.64 -44.26
CA ALA A 111 1.33 32.06 -43.98
C ALA A 111 2.75 32.47 -43.53
N LYS A 112 3.58 31.51 -43.10
CA LYS A 112 4.93 31.73 -42.57
C LYS A 112 6.04 31.35 -43.54
N ILE A 113 5.70 30.73 -44.67
CA ILE A 113 6.65 30.18 -45.62
C ILE A 113 6.49 30.88 -46.97
N ASP A 114 7.62 31.25 -47.58
CA ASP A 114 7.63 31.85 -48.91
C ASP A 114 7.53 30.75 -49.99
N LEU A 115 6.33 30.57 -50.56
CA LEU A 115 5.99 29.52 -51.53
C LEU A 115 6.42 29.85 -52.98
N GLN A 116 7.61 30.46 -53.16
CA GLN A 116 8.10 30.79 -54.51
C GLN A 116 8.55 29.57 -55.32
N GLN A 117 8.82 28.45 -54.65
CA GLN A 117 9.18 27.18 -55.29
C GLN A 117 8.01 26.20 -55.29
N GLN A 118 8.02 25.26 -56.24
CA GLN A 118 7.07 24.15 -56.24
C GLN A 118 7.29 23.29 -54.99
N SER A 119 6.30 23.27 -54.11
CA SER A 119 6.33 22.53 -52.85
C SER A 119 5.35 21.38 -52.88
N LYS A 120 5.65 20.30 -52.14
CA LYS A 120 4.75 19.16 -52.01
C LYS A 120 4.38 18.93 -50.55
N ILE A 121 3.10 18.72 -50.29
CA ILE A 121 2.62 18.30 -48.98
C ILE A 121 2.13 16.87 -49.08
N TYR A 122 2.61 16.02 -48.18
CA TYR A 122 2.14 14.67 -48.00
C TYR A 122 1.28 14.60 -46.74
N LEU A 123 0.02 14.20 -46.91
CA LEU A 123 -0.96 14.04 -45.84
C LEU A 123 -1.41 12.57 -45.72
N PRO A 124 -1.92 12.15 -44.55
CA PRO A 124 -2.58 10.86 -44.41
C PRO A 124 -3.71 10.71 -45.44
N GLU A 125 -3.89 9.51 -46.01
CA GLU A 125 -4.83 9.24 -47.12
C GLU A 125 -6.23 9.84 -46.93
N LYS A 126 -6.81 9.70 -45.73
CA LYS A 126 -8.15 10.24 -45.40
C LYS A 126 -8.22 11.77 -45.53
N LEU A 127 -7.18 12.45 -45.05
CA LEU A 127 -7.07 13.91 -45.08
C LEU A 127 -6.75 14.40 -46.50
N ALA A 128 -5.83 13.74 -47.20
CA ALA A 128 -5.50 14.08 -48.57
C ALA A 128 -6.73 14.06 -49.49
N THR A 129 -7.59 13.07 -49.31
CA THR A 129 -8.85 12.93 -50.06
C THR A 129 -9.85 14.04 -49.72
N ALA A 130 -9.95 14.43 -48.44
CA ALA A 130 -10.83 15.51 -48.01
C ALA A 130 -10.38 16.89 -48.54
N PHE A 131 -9.07 17.11 -48.66
CA PHE A 131 -8.51 18.40 -49.05
C PHE A 131 -8.27 18.58 -50.54
N SER A 132 -8.16 17.52 -51.34
CA SER A 132 -7.70 17.61 -52.74
C SER A 132 -8.50 18.59 -53.59
N GLU A 133 -9.80 18.70 -53.37
CA GLU A 133 -10.66 19.63 -54.11
C GLU A 133 -10.49 21.07 -53.63
N ARG A 134 -10.52 21.32 -52.31
CA ARG A 134 -10.47 22.68 -51.73
C ARG A 134 -9.09 23.32 -51.77
N TRP A 135 -8.02 22.51 -51.80
CA TRP A 135 -6.65 22.98 -51.67
C TRP A 135 -6.05 23.44 -53.00
N SER A 136 -6.42 22.76 -54.09
CA SER A 136 -5.96 23.06 -55.45
C SER A 136 -6.38 24.47 -55.90
N ASP A 137 -7.53 24.96 -55.43
CA ASP A 137 -8.05 26.29 -55.76
C ASP A 137 -7.34 27.43 -54.98
N LYS A 138 -6.79 27.14 -53.80
CA LYS A 138 -6.13 28.15 -52.94
C LYS A 138 -4.64 28.32 -53.21
N PHE A 139 -3.94 27.26 -53.65
CA PHE A 139 -2.48 27.27 -53.76
C PHE A 139 -1.99 26.63 -55.06
N SER A 140 -1.67 27.44 -56.07
CA SER A 140 -1.23 26.97 -57.40
C SER A 140 0.19 26.38 -57.40
N ASN A 141 1.05 26.77 -56.45
CA ASN A 141 2.45 26.34 -56.38
C ASN A 141 2.66 25.12 -55.47
N LEU A 142 1.57 24.53 -54.96
CA LEU A 142 1.65 23.48 -53.95
C LEU A 142 0.88 22.23 -54.37
N LYS A 143 1.59 21.10 -54.44
CA LYS A 143 0.99 19.81 -54.79
C LYS A 143 0.67 19.02 -53.53
N LEU A 144 -0.60 18.68 -53.36
CA LEU A 144 -1.05 17.82 -52.27
C LEU A 144 -1.01 16.35 -52.70
N THR A 145 -0.38 15.50 -51.89
CA THR A 145 -0.18 14.07 -52.14
C THR A 145 -0.58 13.28 -50.89
N SER A 146 -1.05 12.06 -51.07
CA SER A 146 -1.36 11.15 -49.95
C SER A 146 -0.15 10.29 -49.56
N HIS A 147 -0.08 9.90 -48.29
CA HIS A 147 0.79 8.84 -47.78
C HIS A 147 0.07 7.97 -46.74
N LYS A 148 0.70 6.85 -46.37
CA LYS A 148 0.14 5.86 -45.42
C LYS A 148 0.37 6.15 -43.94
N GLU A 149 1.34 7.01 -43.61
CA GLU A 149 1.67 7.36 -42.23
C GLU A 149 0.70 8.41 -41.65
N ASN A 150 0.60 8.50 -40.32
CA ASN A 150 -0.18 9.55 -39.64
C ASN A 150 0.57 10.89 -39.53
N GLY A 151 1.72 11.02 -40.18
CA GLY A 151 2.50 12.26 -40.21
C GLY A 151 2.03 13.26 -41.27
N ILE A 152 2.61 14.45 -41.27
CA ILE A 152 2.50 15.45 -42.32
C ILE A 152 3.92 15.79 -42.76
N VAL A 153 4.18 15.68 -44.06
CA VAL A 153 5.48 16.02 -44.64
C VAL A 153 5.30 17.20 -45.58
N LEU A 154 6.19 18.17 -45.50
CA LEU A 154 6.28 19.27 -46.45
C LEU A 154 7.69 19.28 -47.06
N GLU A 155 7.75 19.09 -48.37
CA GLU A 155 8.96 19.15 -49.19
C GLU A 155 9.01 20.50 -49.91
N MET A 156 10.09 21.26 -49.69
CA MET A 156 10.31 22.60 -50.25
C MET A 156 11.75 22.71 -50.76
N GLY A 157 11.95 22.51 -52.06
CA GLY A 157 13.30 22.51 -52.65
C GLY A 157 14.19 21.45 -51.97
N ASN A 158 15.17 21.91 -51.18
CA ASN A 158 16.10 21.05 -50.44
C ASN A 158 15.71 20.81 -48.97
N GLU A 159 14.60 21.37 -48.49
CA GLU A 159 14.15 21.25 -47.12
C GLU A 159 12.95 20.30 -47.00
N ILE A 160 12.96 19.47 -45.96
CA ILE A 160 11.84 18.58 -45.61
C ILE A 160 11.45 18.89 -44.17
N LEU A 161 10.23 19.38 -43.99
CA LEU A 161 9.61 19.54 -42.68
C LEU A 161 8.70 18.34 -42.41
N TYR A 162 8.82 17.77 -41.21
CA TYR A 162 8.03 16.63 -40.78
C TYR A 162 7.31 16.96 -39.47
N PHE A 163 5.99 16.80 -39.47
CA PHE A 163 5.16 16.89 -38.29
C PHE A 163 4.56 15.52 -38.00
N SER A 164 4.71 15.05 -36.76
CA SER A 164 4.09 13.82 -36.29
C SER A 164 3.20 14.15 -35.10
N PRO A 165 1.86 14.05 -35.24
CA PRO A 165 0.93 14.24 -34.14
C PRO A 165 1.28 13.36 -32.93
N GLU A 166 1.68 12.12 -33.18
CA GLU A 166 2.08 11.17 -32.14
C GLU A 166 3.29 11.68 -31.35
N LYS A 167 4.39 12.04 -32.04
CA LYS A 167 5.59 12.55 -31.36
C LYS A 167 5.30 13.85 -30.60
N SER A 168 4.57 14.78 -31.22
CA SER A 168 4.24 16.07 -30.61
C SER A 168 3.37 15.92 -29.36
N VAL A 169 2.37 15.04 -29.37
CA VAL A 169 1.52 14.76 -28.20
C VAL A 169 2.33 14.08 -27.11
N THR A 170 3.14 13.07 -27.44
CA THR A 170 3.99 12.40 -26.44
C THR A 170 4.97 13.35 -25.77
N GLU A 171 5.61 14.26 -26.53
CA GLU A 171 6.51 15.27 -25.95
C GLU A 171 5.75 16.29 -25.07
N MET A 172 4.59 16.77 -25.53
CA MET A 172 3.74 17.68 -24.75
C MET A 172 3.29 17.01 -23.43
N MET A 173 2.82 15.77 -23.49
CA MET A 173 2.37 15.03 -22.32
C MET A 173 3.49 14.75 -21.35
N LYS A 174 4.69 14.39 -21.82
CA LYS A 174 5.87 14.23 -20.96
C LYS A 174 6.19 15.50 -20.15
N ASN A 175 6.09 16.67 -20.77
CA ASN A 175 6.35 17.94 -20.09
C ASN A 175 5.26 18.25 -19.05
N ILE A 176 3.98 18.05 -19.39
CA ILE A 176 2.86 18.27 -18.46
C ILE A 176 2.92 17.31 -17.27
N ILE A 177 3.26 16.04 -17.51
CA ILE A 177 3.38 15.03 -16.46
C ILE A 177 4.61 15.29 -15.59
N ALA A 178 5.75 15.72 -16.17
CA ALA A 178 6.95 16.06 -15.40
C ALA A 178 6.73 17.25 -14.45
N ASP A 179 5.92 18.22 -14.86
CA ASP A 179 5.53 19.37 -14.04
C ASP A 179 4.59 18.98 -12.88
N GLN A 180 3.89 17.85 -12.99
CA GLN A 180 3.05 17.31 -11.93
C GLN A 180 3.82 16.22 -11.16
N GLN A 181 4.38 16.57 -9.99
CA GLN A 181 5.09 15.69 -9.04
C GLN A 181 4.23 14.54 -8.45
N ILE A 182 3.63 13.71 -9.30
CA ILE A 182 2.65 12.70 -8.88
C ILE A 182 3.35 11.37 -8.58
N ALA A 183 4.42 11.03 -9.31
CA ALA A 183 5.15 9.77 -9.10
C ALA A 183 6.00 9.75 -7.80
N ALA A 184 6.58 10.89 -7.41
CA ALA A 184 7.40 10.99 -6.20
C ALA A 184 6.57 10.90 -4.90
N SER A 185 5.32 11.38 -4.94
CA SER A 185 4.39 11.37 -3.80
C SER A 185 4.00 9.94 -3.40
N ASN A 186 3.85 9.03 -4.36
CA ASN A 186 3.37 7.67 -4.10
C ASN A 186 4.44 6.79 -3.43
N GLN A 187 5.70 6.86 -3.85
CA GLN A 187 6.78 6.08 -3.21
C GLN A 187 7.03 6.56 -1.78
N GLN A 188 7.03 7.87 -1.55
CA GLN A 188 7.16 8.43 -0.20
C GLN A 188 6.01 8.02 0.73
N GLN A 189 4.79 7.84 0.19
CA GLN A 189 3.67 7.32 0.95
C GLN A 189 3.84 5.83 1.31
N ILE A 190 4.33 4.99 0.40
CA ILE A 190 4.62 3.57 0.66
C ILE A 190 5.66 3.43 1.79
N ASP A 191 6.75 4.19 1.69
CA ASP A 191 7.84 4.15 2.67
C ASP A 191 7.33 4.62 4.06
N CYS A 192 6.54 5.69 4.09
CA CYS A 192 5.91 6.21 5.32
C CYS A 192 4.94 5.21 5.97
N ILE A 193 4.13 4.50 5.16
CA ILE A 193 3.20 3.48 5.67
C ILE A 193 3.96 2.29 6.26
N THR A 194 5.02 1.85 5.58
CA THR A 194 5.88 0.74 6.04
C THR A 194 6.55 1.10 7.37
N GLU A 195 7.08 2.31 7.48
CA GLU A 195 7.69 2.82 8.71
C GLU A 195 6.67 2.96 9.86
N LEU A 196 5.46 3.47 9.56
CA LEU A 196 4.37 3.55 10.53
C LEU A 196 3.95 2.18 11.05
N GLN A 197 3.88 1.15 10.19
CA GLN A 197 3.56 -0.21 10.62
C GLN A 197 4.59 -0.77 11.59
N GLU A 198 5.87 -0.66 11.25
CA GLU A 198 6.95 -1.17 12.10
C GLU A 198 6.98 -0.45 13.46
N ASN A 199 6.80 0.87 13.45
CA ASN A 199 6.81 1.67 14.65
C ASN A 199 5.58 1.44 15.52
N LEU A 200 4.38 1.27 14.93
CA LEU A 200 3.16 0.96 15.67
C LEU A 200 3.27 -0.40 16.36
N ALA A 201 3.75 -1.43 15.65
CA ALA A 201 3.92 -2.77 16.21
C ALA A 201 4.91 -2.76 17.40
N LYS A 202 6.07 -2.11 17.23
CA LYS A 202 7.08 -1.97 18.30
C LYS A 202 6.54 -1.18 19.50
N THR A 203 5.83 -0.08 19.26
CA THR A 203 5.30 0.79 20.33
C THR A 203 4.23 0.07 21.15
N LEU A 204 3.31 -0.64 20.48
CA LEU A 204 2.27 -1.40 21.17
C LEU A 204 2.84 -2.57 21.96
N GLN A 205 3.85 -3.26 21.42
CA GLN A 205 4.56 -4.30 22.17
C GLN A 205 5.21 -3.72 23.44
N GLN A 206 5.94 -2.62 23.33
CA GLN A 206 6.60 -1.96 24.46
C GLN A 206 5.59 -1.49 25.53
N GLN A 207 4.52 -0.80 25.13
CA GLN A 207 3.51 -0.31 26.08
C GLN A 207 2.81 -1.45 26.84
N PHE A 208 2.61 -2.60 26.20
CA PHE A 208 2.04 -3.77 26.86
C PHE A 208 3.03 -4.45 27.81
N GLU A 209 4.33 -4.51 27.46
CA GLU A 209 5.39 -4.99 28.36
C GLU A 209 5.53 -4.10 29.61
N ASP A 210 5.41 -2.79 29.44
CA ASP A 210 5.44 -1.81 30.54
C ASP A 210 4.21 -1.95 31.46
N TYR A 211 3.03 -2.25 30.91
CA TYR A 211 1.80 -2.47 31.68
C TYR A 211 1.90 -3.72 32.57
N LEU A 212 2.64 -4.74 32.13
CA LEU A 212 2.85 -5.98 32.88
C LEU A 212 3.80 -5.80 34.05
N THR A 213 4.90 -5.07 33.86
CA THR A 213 5.83 -4.76 34.95
C THR A 213 5.16 -3.89 36.02
N ALA A 214 4.26 -2.98 35.64
CA ALA A 214 3.43 -2.23 36.58
C ALA A 214 2.40 -3.11 37.32
N SER A 215 1.78 -4.07 36.62
CA SER A 215 0.83 -5.03 37.21
C SER A 215 1.48 -5.95 38.25
N GLU A 216 2.68 -6.46 38.00
CA GLU A 216 3.41 -7.34 38.94
C GLU A 216 3.86 -6.60 40.22
N GLN A 217 4.09 -5.29 40.14
CA GLN A 217 4.43 -4.46 41.30
C GLN A 217 3.23 -4.10 42.19
N SER A 218 2.00 -4.32 41.72
CA SER A 218 0.77 -3.95 42.44
C SER A 218 0.12 -5.07 43.27
N LEU A 219 0.70 -6.28 43.27
CA LEU A 219 0.24 -7.36 44.16
C LEU A 219 0.57 -7.00 45.62
N PRO A 220 -0.42 -6.85 46.51
CA PRO A 220 -0.17 -6.48 47.89
C PRO A 220 0.69 -7.58 48.54
N LYS A 221 1.79 -7.16 49.16
CA LYS A 221 2.51 -7.99 50.13
C LYS A 221 1.47 -8.42 51.16
N THR A 222 1.04 -9.67 51.08
CA THR A 222 0.17 -10.26 52.08
C THR A 222 1.01 -10.34 53.35
N ASP A 223 0.70 -9.47 54.30
CA ASP A 223 1.30 -9.46 55.63
C ASP A 223 1.15 -10.84 56.28
N ARG A 224 2.24 -11.26 56.94
CA ARG A 224 2.44 -12.56 57.59
C ARG A 224 1.59 -12.73 58.85
#